data_AF-A0A9N8RKW1-F1
#
_entry.id   AF-A0A9N8RKW1-F1
#
_cell.length_a   1.000
_cell.length_b   1.000
_cell.length_c   1.000
_cell.angle_alpha   90.00
_cell.angle_beta   90.00
_cell.angle_gamma   90.00
#
_symmetry.space_group_name_H-M   'P 1'
#
loop_
_entity.id
_entity.type
_entity.pdbx_description
1 polymer ?
#
loop_
_entity_poly.entity_id
_entity_poly.type
_entity_poly.pdbx_seq_one_letter_code
_entity_poly.pdbx_strand_id
1 'polypeptide(L)'
;MATQLNLPTANEILMLKAQKKNPLKSDSTRSADYFRILQKRQDLPAMHRHVLDRIVHCLSKSQVLILTADTGTGKTTQITQRVHYLFRHWGQQIVCTQPRRLAARNVADRVALELDIKLGEEVGIQHRNLSLVSKKTTLKFVTEGILLR
;
A
#
# COMPACT_ATOMS: atom_id res chain seq x y z
N MET A 1 -23.91 -11.12 6.79
CA MET A 1 -23.06 -11.44 7.95
C MET A 1 -21.69 -10.84 7.69
N ALA A 2 -21.19 -9.96 8.55
CA ALA A 2 -19.85 -9.40 8.40
C ALA A 2 -18.84 -10.51 8.69
N THR A 3 -18.16 -11.01 7.67
CA THR A 3 -17.02 -11.92 7.83
C THR A 3 -15.99 -11.19 8.69
N GLN A 4 -15.68 -11.70 9.88
CA GLN A 4 -14.59 -11.15 10.70
C GLN A 4 -13.33 -11.17 9.84
N LEU A 5 -12.82 -9.99 9.49
CA LEU A 5 -11.56 -9.87 8.76
C LEU A 5 -10.44 -10.34 9.69
N ASN A 6 -9.86 -11.51 9.41
CA ASN A 6 -8.68 -12.00 10.10
C ASN A 6 -7.45 -11.22 9.61
N LEU A 7 -7.35 -9.96 10.05
CA LEU A 7 -6.26 -9.05 9.69
C LEU A 7 -5.03 -9.36 10.55
N PRO A 8 -3.82 -9.33 9.96
CA PRO A 8 -2.59 -9.47 10.74
C PRO A 8 -2.42 -8.28 11.69
N THR A 9 -1.80 -8.55 12.82
CA THR A 9 -1.39 -7.58 13.83
C THR A 9 -0.33 -6.61 13.29
N ALA A 10 -0.19 -5.45 13.92
CA ALA A 10 0.87 -4.51 13.55
C ALA A 10 2.27 -5.14 13.66
N ASN A 11 2.50 -5.99 14.67
CA ASN A 11 3.78 -6.68 14.85
C ASN A 11 4.09 -7.61 13.67
N GLU A 12 3.12 -8.40 13.20
CA GLU A 12 3.30 -9.25 12.04
C GLU A 12 3.64 -8.43 10.79
N ILE A 13 2.98 -7.29 10.58
CA ILE A 13 3.31 -6.39 9.46
C ILE A 13 4.72 -5.81 9.59
N LEU A 14 5.14 -5.39 10.77
CA LEU A 14 6.50 -4.88 10.98
C LEU A 14 7.55 -5.97 10.70
N MET A 15 7.31 -7.20 11.15
CA MET A 15 8.17 -8.35 10.87
C MET A 15 8.24 -8.64 9.37
N LEU A 16 7.09 -8.63 8.67
CA LEU A 16 7.04 -8.80 7.21
C LEU A 16 7.83 -7.73 6.46
N LYS A 17 7.86 -6.48 6.94
CA LYS A 17 8.67 -5.39 6.34
C LYS A 17 10.16 -5.56 6.62
N ALA A 18 10.57 -6.19 7.71
CA ALA A 18 11.97 -6.40 8.06
C ALA A 18 12.63 -7.62 7.37
N GLN A 19 11.83 -8.53 6.81
CA GLN A 19 12.33 -9.76 6.16
C GLN A 19 13.18 -9.49 4.90
N LYS A 20 14.15 -10.38 4.62
CA LYS A 20 14.91 -10.33 3.36
C LYS A 20 14.07 -10.70 2.13
N LYS A 21 13.18 -11.69 2.25
CA LYS A 21 12.24 -12.02 1.16
C LYS A 21 11.13 -10.98 1.08
N ASN A 22 10.70 -10.63 -0.13
CA ASN A 22 9.57 -9.73 -0.34
C ASN A 22 8.26 -10.53 -0.25
N PRO A 23 7.41 -10.35 0.78
CA PRO A 23 6.17 -11.09 0.93
C PRO A 23 5.06 -10.61 -0.01
N LEU A 24 5.28 -9.50 -0.73
CA LEU A 24 4.34 -8.95 -1.71
C LEU A 24 4.72 -9.32 -3.15
N LYS A 25 5.91 -9.89 -3.37
CA LYS A 25 6.41 -10.28 -4.70
C LYS A 25 7.07 -11.65 -4.59
N SER A 26 6.45 -12.66 -5.20
CA SER A 26 6.94 -14.04 -5.17
C SER A 26 8.39 -14.14 -5.65
N ASP A 27 9.18 -14.98 -4.97
CA ASP A 27 10.55 -15.32 -5.34
C ASP A 27 11.51 -14.12 -5.48
N SER A 28 11.22 -13.04 -4.78
CA SER A 28 12.07 -11.83 -4.75
C SER A 28 12.73 -11.64 -3.38
N THR A 29 14.01 -11.28 -3.42
CA THR A 29 14.76 -10.79 -2.25
C THR A 29 14.86 -9.28 -2.34
N ARG A 30 14.66 -8.61 -1.22
CA ARG A 30 14.72 -7.15 -1.10
C ARG A 30 16.15 -6.65 -1.25
N SER A 31 16.32 -5.60 -2.04
CA SER A 31 17.57 -4.90 -2.26
C SER A 31 18.06 -4.17 -1.01
N ALA A 32 19.35 -3.82 -0.97
CA ALA A 32 19.88 -2.92 0.07
C ALA A 32 19.18 -1.55 0.04
N ASP A 33 18.77 -1.10 -1.14
CA ASP A 33 18.05 0.15 -1.36
C ASP A 33 16.68 0.16 -0.68
N TYR A 34 15.96 -0.96 -0.71
CA TYR A 34 14.72 -1.11 0.06
C TYR A 34 14.94 -0.79 1.53
N PHE A 35 15.95 -1.39 2.16
CA PHE A 35 16.20 -1.22 3.60
C PHE A 35 16.63 0.21 3.92
N ARG A 36 17.47 0.82 3.07
CA ARG A 36 17.86 2.23 3.18
C ARG A 36 16.65 3.17 3.10
N ILE A 37 15.73 2.92 2.17
CA ILE A 37 14.49 3.71 2.03
C ILE A 37 13.56 3.45 3.22
N LEU A 38 13.44 2.19 3.67
CA LEU A 38 12.62 1.81 4.81
C LEU A 38 13.06 2.53 6.09
N GLN A 39 14.36 2.63 6.35
CA GLN A 39 14.90 3.36 7.49
C GLN A 39 14.47 4.83 7.46
N LYS A 40 14.68 5.53 6.33
CA LYS A 40 14.35 6.96 6.20
C LYS A 40 12.87 7.30 6.41
N ARG A 41 11.96 6.39 6.08
CA ARG A 41 10.51 6.64 6.21
C ARG A 41 9.95 6.30 7.59
N GLN A 42 10.72 5.69 8.50
CA GLN A 42 10.24 5.36 9.84
C GLN A 42 9.81 6.60 10.63
N ASP A 43 10.43 7.75 10.34
CA ASP A 43 10.14 9.03 10.99
C ASP A 43 8.83 9.69 10.52
N LEU A 44 8.20 9.17 9.47
CA LEU A 44 6.91 9.70 9.02
C LEU A 44 5.83 9.39 10.07
N PRO A 45 4.95 10.34 10.43
CA PRO A 45 3.87 10.08 11.40
C PRO A 45 2.99 8.89 11.00
N ALA A 46 2.71 8.70 9.71
CA ALA A 46 1.95 7.55 9.22
C ALA A 46 2.68 6.20 9.37
N MET A 47 3.98 6.20 9.73
CA MET A 47 4.79 5.01 9.97
C MET A 47 4.90 4.64 11.46
N HIS A 48 4.38 5.47 12.37
CA HIS A 48 4.29 5.10 13.78
C HIS A 48 3.40 3.87 14.00
N ARG A 49 3.81 3.00 14.94
CA ARG A 49 3.14 1.72 15.23
C ARG A 49 1.68 1.92 15.68
N HIS A 50 1.43 2.86 16.59
CA HIS A 50 0.09 3.13 17.11
C HIS A 50 -0.93 3.51 16.02
N VAL A 51 -0.47 4.10 14.90
CA VAL A 51 -1.35 4.39 13.75
C VAL A 51 -1.81 3.09 13.09
N LEU A 52 -0.94 2.08 12.94
CA LEU A 52 -1.31 0.80 12.35
C LEU A 52 -2.24 0.02 13.29
N ASP A 53 -1.95 0.04 14.59
CA ASP A 53 -2.82 -0.59 15.61
C ASP A 53 -4.24 -0.03 15.54
N ARG A 54 -4.38 1.30 15.45
CA ARG A 54 -5.68 1.97 15.30
C ARG A 54 -6.39 1.59 13.99
N ILE A 55 -5.65 1.52 12.87
CA ILE A 55 -6.23 1.11 11.58
C ILE A 55 -6.78 -0.32 11.67
N VAL A 56 -6.00 -1.27 12.20
CA VAL A 56 -6.43 -2.67 12.36
C VAL A 56 -7.64 -2.76 13.29
N HIS A 57 -7.62 -2.05 14.41
CA HIS A 57 -8.73 -2.03 15.36
C HIS A 57 -10.02 -1.47 14.77
N CYS A 58 -9.94 -0.36 14.01
CA CYS A 58 -11.12 0.23 13.40
C CYS A 58 -11.67 -0.65 12.26
N LEU A 59 -10.80 -1.20 11.41
CA LEU A 59 -11.22 -2.07 10.30
C LEU A 59 -11.84 -3.39 10.77
N SER A 60 -11.46 -3.90 11.96
CA SER A 60 -12.10 -5.10 12.52
C SER A 60 -13.52 -4.85 13.03
N LYS A 61 -13.87 -3.59 13.31
CA LYS A 61 -15.17 -3.17 13.84
C LYS A 61 -16.05 -2.45 12.82
N SER A 62 -15.47 -1.94 11.74
CA SER A 62 -16.16 -1.07 10.79
C SER A 62 -15.66 -1.32 9.39
N GLN A 63 -16.59 -1.45 8.45
CA GLN A 63 -16.29 -1.61 7.03
C GLN A 63 -15.65 -0.35 6.42
N VAL A 64 -15.91 0.82 7.01
CA VAL A 64 -15.43 2.12 6.54
C VAL A 64 -14.56 2.77 7.62
N LEU A 65 -13.40 3.27 7.21
CA LEU A 65 -12.47 4.01 8.05
C LEU A 65 -12.19 5.38 7.45
N ILE A 66 -12.40 6.44 8.23
CA ILE A 66 -12.04 7.81 7.87
C ILE A 66 -10.69 8.14 8.50
N LEU A 67 -9.75 8.61 7.67
CA LEU A 67 -8.40 8.98 8.11
C LEU A 67 -8.14 10.47 7.82
N THR A 68 -7.79 11.22 8.86
CA THR A 68 -7.43 12.64 8.77
C THR A 68 -5.99 12.83 9.24
N ALA A 69 -5.18 13.56 8.47
CA ALA A 69 -3.87 14.04 8.89
C ALA A 69 -3.39 15.17 7.97
N ASP A 70 -2.36 15.91 8.36
CA ASP A 70 -1.79 17.01 7.56
C ASP A 70 -0.98 16.52 6.35
N THR A 71 -0.80 17.38 5.35
CA THR A 71 0.07 17.10 4.20
C THR A 71 1.50 16.77 4.65
N GLY A 72 2.17 15.86 3.94
CA GLY A 72 3.54 15.44 4.28
C GLY A 72 3.65 14.34 5.35
N THR A 73 2.57 13.98 6.03
CA THR A 73 2.58 12.90 7.05
C THR A 73 2.76 11.48 6.50
N GLY A 74 2.80 11.32 5.17
CA GLY A 74 2.96 10.02 4.50
C GLY A 74 1.66 9.24 4.29
N LYS A 75 0.48 9.87 4.39
CA LYS A 75 -0.82 9.19 4.20
C LYS A 75 -0.88 8.35 2.92
N THR A 76 -0.76 9.00 1.76
CA THR A 76 -1.00 8.35 0.47
C THR A 76 0.03 7.27 0.15
N THR A 77 1.27 7.39 0.62
CA THR A 77 2.33 6.40 0.37
C THR A 77 2.35 5.29 1.41
N GLN A 78 2.26 5.62 2.70
CA GLN A 78 2.48 4.65 3.78
C GLN A 78 1.19 3.91 4.17
N ILE A 79 0.03 4.57 4.16
CA ILE A 79 -1.22 3.93 4.53
C ILE A 79 -1.66 2.92 3.47
N THR A 80 -1.57 3.25 2.19
CA THR A 80 -1.84 2.30 1.10
C THR A 80 -0.95 1.07 1.19
N GLN A 81 0.34 1.24 1.46
CA GLN A 81 1.24 0.10 1.68
C GLN A 81 0.83 -0.73 2.90
N ARG A 82 0.46 -0.09 4.02
CA ARG A 82 -0.04 -0.81 5.22
C ARG A 82 -1.28 -1.62 4.90
N VAL A 83 -2.26 -1.02 4.22
CA VAL A 83 -3.46 -1.72 3.73
C VAL A 83 -3.06 -2.87 2.79
N HIS A 84 -2.06 -2.69 1.93
CA HIS A 84 -1.53 -3.75 1.07
C HIS A 84 -0.97 -4.94 1.84
N TYR A 85 -0.21 -4.69 2.90
CA TYR A 85 0.25 -5.74 3.79
C TYR A 85 -0.89 -6.43 4.56
N LEU A 86 -1.88 -5.67 5.06
CA LEU A 86 -3.03 -6.21 5.80
C LEU A 86 -3.86 -7.17 4.94
N PHE A 87 -4.04 -6.86 3.66
CA PHE A 87 -4.88 -7.62 2.73
C PHE A 87 -4.07 -8.45 1.72
N ARG A 88 -2.78 -8.71 1.97
CA ARG A 88 -1.88 -9.41 1.03
C ARG A 88 -2.36 -10.81 0.61
N HIS A 89 -3.18 -11.45 1.44
CA HIS A 89 -3.74 -12.79 1.22
C HIS A 89 -5.19 -12.77 0.78
N TRP A 90 -5.77 -11.60 0.52
CA TRP A 90 -7.19 -11.47 0.23
C TRP A 90 -7.57 -11.94 -1.18
N GLY A 91 -6.58 -12.03 -2.09
CA GLY A 91 -6.81 -12.41 -3.49
C GLY A 91 -7.49 -11.33 -4.34
N GLN A 92 -7.82 -10.18 -3.77
CA GLN A 92 -8.43 -9.03 -4.45
C GLN A 92 -7.45 -7.87 -4.61
N GLN A 93 -7.79 -6.93 -5.50
CA GLN A 93 -7.00 -5.72 -5.71
C GLN A 93 -7.38 -4.62 -4.71
N ILE A 94 -6.37 -3.92 -4.20
CA ILE A 94 -6.53 -2.67 -3.48
C ILE A 94 -6.40 -1.54 -4.48
N VAL A 95 -7.41 -0.66 -4.50
CA VAL A 95 -7.43 0.48 -5.41
C VAL A 95 -7.32 1.76 -4.60
N CYS A 96 -6.34 2.60 -4.94
CA CYS A 96 -6.19 3.94 -4.40
C CYS A 96 -6.48 4.95 -5.51
N THR A 97 -7.55 5.72 -5.36
CA THR A 97 -7.88 6.80 -6.28
C THR A 97 -7.02 8.04 -6.00
N GLN A 98 -6.71 8.77 -7.07
CA GLN A 98 -6.06 10.08 -7.04
C GLN A 98 -6.81 11.02 -8.00
N PRO A 99 -7.03 12.29 -7.64
CA PRO A 99 -7.82 13.20 -8.47
C PRO A 99 -7.10 13.59 -9.77
N ARG A 100 -5.76 13.53 -9.80
CA ARG A 100 -4.94 13.98 -10.93
C ARG A 100 -4.04 12.85 -11.45
N ARG A 101 -3.85 12.80 -12.77
CA ARG A 101 -3.00 11.79 -13.44
C ARG A 101 -1.55 11.81 -12.94
N LEU A 102 -0.97 13.01 -12.82
CA LEU A 102 0.40 13.17 -12.31
C LEU A 102 0.54 12.72 -10.85
N ALA A 103 -0.48 12.98 -10.01
CA ALA A 103 -0.49 12.50 -8.63
C ALA A 103 -0.56 10.96 -8.56
N ALA A 104 -1.43 10.34 -9.37
CA ALA A 104 -1.47 8.88 -9.49
C ALA A 104 -0.11 8.31 -9.90
N ARG A 105 0.54 8.92 -10.91
CA ARG A 105 1.85 8.49 -11.41
C ARG A 105 2.93 8.60 -10.36
N ASN A 106 3.09 9.78 -9.77
CA ASN A 106 4.15 10.04 -8.79
C ASN A 106 4.02 9.13 -7.56
N VAL A 107 2.79 8.90 -7.08
CA VAL A 107 2.56 7.99 -5.95
C VAL A 107 2.85 6.55 -6.34
N ALA A 108 2.40 6.11 -7.52
CA ALA A 108 2.64 4.73 -7.97
C ALA A 108 4.13 4.44 -8.16
N ASP A 109 4.88 5.33 -8.83
CA ASP A 109 6.33 5.23 -8.99
C ASP A 109 7.03 5.19 -7.63
N ARG A 110 6.64 6.09 -6.72
CA ARG A 110 7.22 6.17 -5.37
C ARG A 110 6.95 4.89 -4.56
N VAL A 111 5.71 4.39 -4.57
CA VAL A 111 5.33 3.20 -3.81
C VAL A 111 5.96 1.94 -4.40
N ALA A 112 6.04 1.82 -5.73
CA ALA A 112 6.74 0.72 -6.39
C ALA A 112 8.22 0.68 -5.97
N LEU A 113 8.91 1.84 -6.01
CA LEU A 113 10.28 1.98 -5.52
C LEU A 113 10.40 1.61 -4.02
N GLU A 114 9.51 2.12 -3.17
CA GLU A 114 9.52 1.86 -1.72
C GLU A 114 9.23 0.40 -1.33
N LEU A 115 8.60 -0.36 -2.22
CA LEU A 115 8.31 -1.78 -2.05
C LEU A 115 9.29 -2.70 -2.78
N ASP A 116 10.28 -2.13 -3.49
CA ASP A 116 11.24 -2.87 -4.32
C ASP A 116 10.55 -3.70 -5.41
N ILE A 117 9.55 -3.09 -6.05
CA ILE A 117 8.69 -3.70 -7.06
C ILE A 117 8.77 -2.85 -8.33
N LYS A 118 8.82 -3.52 -9.49
CA LYS A 118 8.76 -2.81 -10.77
C LYS A 118 7.31 -2.35 -11.01
N LEU A 119 7.12 -1.07 -11.32
CA LEU A 119 5.79 -0.56 -11.65
C LEU A 119 5.20 -1.35 -12.83
N GLY A 120 3.95 -1.80 -12.67
CA GLY A 120 3.25 -2.70 -13.60
C GLY A 120 3.20 -4.16 -13.13
N GLU A 121 4.02 -4.55 -12.15
CA GLU A 121 3.92 -5.85 -11.49
C GLU A 121 2.89 -5.79 -10.34
N GLU A 122 3.27 -6.02 -9.09
CA GLU A 122 2.33 -6.05 -7.96
C GLU A 122 1.82 -4.66 -7.56
N VAL A 123 2.59 -3.61 -7.90
CA VAL A 123 2.15 -2.21 -7.85
C VAL A 123 1.91 -1.72 -9.28
N GLY A 124 0.73 -1.16 -9.56
CA GLY A 124 0.34 -0.69 -10.88
C GLY A 124 -0.34 0.66 -10.89
N ILE A 125 -0.51 1.21 -12.10
CA ILE A 125 -1.21 2.48 -12.34
C ILE A 125 -2.15 2.38 -13.55
N GLN A 126 -3.32 3.01 -13.44
CA GLN A 126 -4.23 3.16 -14.57
C GLN A 126 -4.92 4.54 -14.59
N HIS A 127 -4.81 5.24 -15.72
CA HIS A 127 -5.58 6.43 -16.04
C HIS A 127 -5.95 6.42 -17.52
N ARG A 128 -6.79 7.35 -18.00
CA ARG A 128 -7.36 7.31 -19.36
C ARG A 128 -6.36 6.99 -20.49
N ASN A 129 -5.15 7.53 -20.42
CA ASN A 129 -4.13 7.41 -21.48
C ASN A 129 -2.95 6.47 -21.11
N LEU A 130 -3.01 5.74 -19.99
CA LEU A 130 -1.92 4.87 -19.55
C LEU A 130 -2.48 3.71 -18.72
N SER A 131 -2.07 2.50 -19.06
CA SER A 131 -2.33 1.30 -18.27
C SER A 131 -1.02 0.55 -18.07
N LEU A 132 -0.48 0.59 -16.84
CA LEU A 132 0.66 -0.21 -16.42
C LEU A 132 0.21 -1.08 -15.26
N VAL A 133 -0.46 -2.18 -15.62
CA VAL A 133 -0.98 -3.19 -14.69
C VAL A 133 -0.76 -4.56 -15.34
N SER A 134 -0.73 -5.60 -14.51
CA SER A 134 -0.64 -6.99 -14.94
C SER A 134 -1.55 -7.87 -14.09
N LYS A 135 -1.58 -9.17 -14.40
CA LYS A 135 -2.28 -10.16 -13.56
C LYS A 135 -1.72 -10.24 -12.14
N LYS A 136 -0.49 -9.76 -11.92
CA LYS A 136 0.17 -9.71 -10.60
C LYS A 136 -0.24 -8.49 -9.78
N THR A 137 -0.82 -7.47 -10.39
CA THR A 137 -1.13 -6.20 -9.71
C THR A 137 -2.15 -6.41 -8.59
N THR A 138 -1.72 -6.17 -7.36
CA THR A 138 -2.55 -6.27 -6.15
C THR A 138 -2.75 -4.91 -5.48
N LEU A 139 -1.88 -3.94 -5.74
CA LEU A 139 -2.08 -2.52 -5.38
C LEU A 139 -2.10 -1.66 -6.65
N LYS A 140 -3.20 -0.98 -6.91
CA LYS A 140 -3.41 -0.17 -8.12
C LYS A 140 -3.74 1.27 -7.77
N PHE A 141 -2.97 2.20 -8.33
CA PHE A 141 -3.27 3.64 -8.26
C PHE A 141 -4.04 4.05 -9.51
N VAL A 142 -5.19 4.71 -9.34
CA VAL A 142 -6.04 5.09 -10.47
C VAL A 142 -6.50 6.53 -10.38
N THR A 143 -6.89 7.12 -11.50
CA THR A 143 -7.71 8.34 -11.45
C THR A 143 -9.16 8.01 -11.16
N GLU A 144 -9.90 8.91 -10.51
CA GLU A 144 -11.32 8.73 -10.20
C GLU A 144 -12.15 8.27 -11.40
N GLY A 145 -11.97 8.90 -12.57
CA GLY A 145 -12.68 8.55 -13.79
C GLY A 145 -12.33 7.17 -14.40
N ILE A 146 -11.38 6.42 -13.84
CA ILE A 146 -11.16 5.00 -14.16
C ILE A 146 -11.97 4.10 -13.24
N LEU A 147 -12.15 4.46 -11.97
CA LEU A 147 -12.89 3.63 -11.02
C LEU A 147 -14.40 3.67 -11.28
N LEU A 148 -14.91 4.79 -11.82
CA LEU A 148 -16.33 5.01 -12.08
C LEU A 148 -16.82 4.47 -13.45
N ARG A 149 -15.97 3.77 -14.19
CA ARG A 149 -16.33 3.15 -15.48
C ARG A 149 -16.41 1.64 -15.31
#